data_AF-A0A1X7UMT8-F1
#
_entry.id   AF-A0A1X7UMT8-F1
#
_cell.length_a   1.000
_cell.length_b   1.000
_cell.length_c   1.000
_cell.angle_alpha   90.00
_cell.angle_beta   90.00
_cell.angle_gamma   90.00
#
_symmetry.space_group_name_H-M   'P 1'
#
loop_
_entity.id
_entity.type
_entity.pdbx_description
1 polymer ?
#
loop_
_entity_poly.entity_id
_entity_poly.type
_entity_poly.pdbx_seq_one_letter_code
_entity_poly.pdbx_strand_id
1 'polypeptide(L)'
;MVEEATDEDILGFQSYTIQNINSNLNKGSDIQQYKMTHVRIDRLNNRQMHLDVMCFPTLFLTGRFGEYHPRPVNLNLAEYIKSRILSEESRYRLCHSYLYYYLRIKQIKELKGGIFKLLNTVKGPSMTTAHFVDQVETNGELLEKRLCTMMNTVRGSNQYWYLRRSEVKRMIAEFGSPNFFLTFSCVEYTPDDKREYLHKVDTVPPLYNTCKLCTEDPVSVSRQFSLKFNKMFNKVLIKGQVLGQVREFYYKKEYQARGLLTITVKSK
;
A
#
# COMPACT_ATOMS: atom_id res chain seq x y z
N MET A 1 -47.02 -2.01 25.12
CA MET A 1 -46.72 -0.73 24.46
C MET A 1 -45.22 -0.56 24.57
N VAL A 2 -44.49 -0.63 23.46
CA VAL A 2 -43.04 -0.37 23.47
C VAL A 2 -42.91 1.12 23.25
N GLU A 3 -42.44 1.84 24.26
CA GLU A 3 -42.14 3.27 24.15
C GLU A 3 -40.97 3.46 23.17
N GLU A 4 -41.10 4.41 22.25
CA GLU A 4 -40.02 4.79 21.35
C GLU A 4 -38.91 5.49 22.15
N ALA A 5 -37.68 5.01 21.99
CA ALA A 5 -36.51 5.59 22.65
C ALA A 5 -36.33 7.04 22.19
N THR A 6 -36.20 7.96 23.14
CA THR A 6 -35.95 9.37 22.86
C THR A 6 -34.50 9.60 22.40
N ASP A 7 -34.21 10.73 21.74
CA ASP A 7 -32.85 11.07 21.31
C ASP A 7 -31.84 11.11 22.49
N GLU A 8 -32.32 11.39 23.70
CA GLU A 8 -31.52 11.30 24.94
C GLU A 8 -31.16 9.86 25.30
N ASP A 9 -32.08 8.91 25.10
CA ASP A 9 -31.83 7.48 25.28
C ASP A 9 -30.79 6.99 24.26
N ILE A 10 -30.93 7.40 23.00
CA ILE A 10 -30.00 7.06 21.90
C ILE A 10 -28.60 7.61 22.19
N LEU A 11 -28.49 8.84 22.69
CA LEU A 11 -27.22 9.43 23.14
C LEU A 11 -26.60 8.66 24.31
N GLY A 12 -27.42 8.09 25.20
CA GLY A 12 -26.97 7.19 26.27
C GLY A 12 -26.27 5.94 25.77
N PHE A 13 -26.75 5.37 24.65
CA PHE A 13 -26.20 4.13 24.05
C PHE A 13 -24.94 4.32 23.19
N GLN A 14 -24.56 5.56 22.83
CA GLN A 14 -23.40 5.84 21.94
C GLN A 14 -22.03 5.84 22.66
N SER A 15 -21.95 5.37 23.90
CA SER A 15 -20.75 5.47 24.73
C SER A 15 -19.88 4.20 24.70
N TYR A 16 -18.67 4.29 24.14
CA TYR A 16 -17.71 3.19 24.06
C TYR A 16 -16.58 3.31 25.13
N THR A 17 -16.04 2.15 25.51
CA THR A 17 -15.25 1.79 26.70
C THR A 17 -13.83 2.37 26.81
N ILE A 18 -13.47 2.95 27.96
CA ILE A 18 -12.24 2.66 28.73
C ILE A 18 -12.55 2.82 30.24
N GLN A 19 -12.62 1.72 31.00
CA GLN A 19 -12.59 1.74 32.46
C GLN A 19 -11.25 1.15 32.94
N ASN A 20 -10.65 1.77 33.96
CA ASN A 20 -9.47 1.23 34.59
C ASN A 20 -9.89 0.02 35.45
N ILE A 21 -9.30 -1.15 35.22
CA ILE A 21 -9.61 -2.39 35.98
C ILE A 21 -9.49 -2.19 37.51
N ASN A 22 -8.66 -1.24 37.94
CA ASN A 22 -8.38 -1.00 39.35
C ASN A 22 -9.29 0.06 39.99
N SER A 23 -10.25 0.67 39.27
CA SER A 23 -11.16 1.64 39.87
C SER A 23 -12.36 0.94 40.53
N ASN A 24 -12.64 1.29 41.79
CA ASN A 24 -13.81 0.79 42.51
C ASN A 24 -15.10 1.18 41.76
N LEU A 25 -16.00 0.21 41.57
CA LEU A 25 -17.30 0.43 40.93
C LEU A 25 -18.17 1.35 41.79
N ASN A 26 -18.91 2.23 41.13
CA ASN A 26 -19.78 3.19 41.80
C ASN A 26 -20.99 2.46 42.42
N LYS A 27 -21.35 2.75 43.67
CA LYS A 27 -22.43 2.05 44.42
C LYS A 27 -23.84 2.59 44.13
N GLY A 28 -24.04 3.19 42.96
CA GLY A 28 -25.32 3.78 42.53
C GLY A 28 -26.32 2.73 42.02
N SER A 29 -27.35 3.15 41.28
CA SER A 29 -28.23 2.22 40.57
C SER A 29 -27.44 1.41 39.52
N ASP A 30 -27.87 0.19 39.20
CA ASP A 30 -27.18 -0.68 38.23
C ASP A 30 -26.88 0.06 36.92
N ILE A 31 -27.84 0.84 36.42
CA ILE A 31 -27.69 1.66 35.21
C ILE A 31 -26.57 2.70 35.37
N GLN A 32 -26.45 3.34 36.53
CA GLN A 32 -25.38 4.31 36.82
C GLN A 32 -24.02 3.65 37.07
N GLN A 33 -24.01 2.44 37.65
CA GLN A 33 -22.81 1.65 37.89
C GLN A 33 -22.17 1.20 36.57
N TYR A 34 -22.98 0.85 35.57
CA TYR A 34 -22.54 0.50 34.22
C TYR A 34 -22.59 1.67 33.23
N LYS A 35 -22.92 2.90 33.68
CA LYS A 35 -22.96 4.09 32.81
C LYS A 35 -21.55 4.48 32.38
N MET A 36 -21.31 4.37 31.10
CA MET A 36 -20.00 4.60 30.49
C MET A 36 -19.70 6.10 30.36
N THR A 37 -18.50 6.54 30.77
CA THR A 37 -18.03 7.92 30.55
C THR A 37 -17.80 8.17 29.06
N HIS A 38 -18.54 9.12 28.48
CA HIS A 38 -18.35 9.53 27.10
C HIS A 38 -17.07 10.37 26.96
N VAL A 39 -15.96 9.73 26.59
CA VAL A 39 -14.72 10.44 26.27
C VAL A 39 -14.87 11.06 24.87
N ARG A 40 -15.12 12.37 24.81
CA ARG A 40 -14.99 13.14 23.55
C ARG A 40 -13.52 13.28 23.21
N ILE A 41 -12.96 12.28 22.54
CA ILE A 41 -11.63 12.40 21.94
C ILE A 41 -11.82 13.04 20.57
N ASP A 42 -11.10 14.15 20.32
CA ASP A 42 -11.03 14.71 18.98
C ASP A 42 -10.51 13.67 18.00
N ARG A 43 -11.15 13.57 16.83
CA ARG A 43 -10.71 12.65 15.79
C ARG A 43 -9.23 12.93 15.47
N LEU A 44 -8.40 11.89 15.50
CA LEU A 44 -6.99 11.98 15.13
C LEU A 44 -6.87 12.64 13.75
N ASN A 45 -6.15 13.76 13.72
CA ASN A 45 -5.95 14.49 12.49
C ASN A 45 -4.87 13.77 11.67
N ASN A 46 -5.21 13.39 10.43
CA ASN A 46 -4.29 12.72 9.50
C ASN A 46 -3.01 13.54 9.18
N ARG A 47 -2.95 14.81 9.60
CA ARG A 47 -1.80 15.71 9.46
C ARG A 47 -0.88 15.74 10.68
N GLN A 48 -1.21 15.02 11.75
CA GLN A 48 -0.36 14.94 12.93
C GLN A 48 0.98 14.29 12.59
N MET A 49 2.07 14.84 13.15
CA MET A 49 3.43 14.45 12.80
C MET A 49 3.75 13.02 13.25
N HIS A 50 3.33 12.59 14.43
CA HIS A 50 3.65 11.26 14.97
C HIS A 50 2.48 10.27 14.88
N LEU A 51 1.70 10.37 13.79
CA LEU A 51 0.49 9.56 13.60
C LEU A 51 0.80 8.06 13.53
N ASP A 52 1.93 7.68 12.94
CA ASP A 52 2.38 6.28 12.86
C ASP A 52 2.59 5.67 14.25
N VAL A 53 3.21 6.43 15.15
CA VAL A 53 3.44 6.00 16.54
C VAL A 53 2.12 5.93 17.31
N MET A 54 1.23 6.90 17.12
CA MET A 54 -0.06 6.97 17.82
C MET A 54 -1.02 5.86 17.38
N CYS A 55 -1.08 5.56 16.08
CA CYS A 55 -1.99 4.55 15.54
C CYS A 55 -1.52 3.12 15.77
N PHE A 56 -0.22 2.89 16.02
CA PHE A 56 0.34 1.55 16.17
C PHE A 56 1.14 1.39 17.48
N PRO A 57 0.48 1.51 18.65
CA PRO A 57 1.16 1.42 19.95
C PRO A 57 1.83 0.05 20.17
N THR A 58 1.28 -1.03 19.60
CA THR A 58 1.88 -2.36 19.62
C THR A 58 3.19 -2.44 18.84
N LEU A 59 3.35 -1.62 17.80
CA LEU A 59 4.58 -1.51 17.00
C LEU A 59 5.57 -0.48 17.54
N PHE A 60 5.13 0.41 18.41
CA PHE A 60 5.96 1.43 19.04
C PHE A 60 5.72 1.46 20.54
N LEU A 61 6.18 0.42 21.25
CA LEU A 61 5.98 0.25 22.70
C LEU A 61 6.46 1.45 23.52
N THR A 62 7.51 2.13 23.06
CA THR A 62 8.08 3.32 23.73
C THR A 62 7.45 4.63 23.28
N GLY A 63 6.54 4.61 22.30
CA GLY A 63 5.98 5.81 21.69
C GLY A 63 7.03 6.67 20.98
N ARG A 64 8.16 6.09 20.57
CA ARG A 64 9.29 6.80 19.94
C ARG A 64 9.71 6.15 18.63
N PHE A 65 10.58 6.81 17.89
CA PHE A 65 11.18 6.33 16.64
C PHE A 65 10.22 6.16 15.45
N GLY A 66 9.17 6.98 15.38
CA GLY A 66 8.33 7.10 14.18
C GLY A 66 9.04 7.74 12.98
N GLU A 67 8.24 8.06 11.96
CA GLU A 67 8.66 8.67 10.69
C GLU A 67 9.48 9.95 10.89
N TYR A 68 8.97 10.87 11.70
CA TYR A 68 9.57 12.20 11.94
C TYR A 68 10.52 12.24 13.14
N HIS A 69 10.92 11.08 13.67
CA HIS A 69 11.88 11.06 14.76
C HIS A 69 13.25 11.56 14.28
N PRO A 70 13.94 12.45 15.02
CA PRO A 70 15.26 12.92 14.64
C PRO A 70 16.25 11.76 14.53
N ARG A 71 17.04 11.75 13.46
CA ARG A 71 18.02 10.70 13.14
C ARG A 71 19.32 11.36 12.66
N PRO A 72 20.48 10.71 12.86
CA PRO A 72 21.76 11.24 12.39
C PRO A 72 21.81 11.33 10.85
N VAL A 73 21.14 10.39 10.17
CA VAL A 73 20.96 10.42 8.71
C VAL A 73 19.50 10.73 8.42
N ASN A 74 19.27 11.76 7.60
CA ASN A 74 17.94 12.11 7.15
C ASN A 74 17.47 11.06 6.12
N LEU A 75 16.34 10.41 6.40
CA LEU A 75 15.75 9.41 5.53
C LEU A 75 14.54 10.00 4.82
N ASN A 76 14.45 9.82 3.51
CA ASN A 76 13.20 10.05 2.81
C ASN A 76 12.16 9.02 3.28
N LEU A 77 10.86 9.35 3.20
CA LEU A 77 9.75 8.48 3.55
C LEU A 77 9.89 7.05 2.97
N ALA A 78 10.30 6.95 1.69
CA ALA A 78 10.47 5.64 1.05
C ALA A 78 11.62 4.82 1.66
N GLU A 79 12.69 5.48 2.10
CA GLU A 79 13.84 4.84 2.75
C GLU A 79 13.48 4.45 4.19
N TYR A 80 12.76 5.31 4.89
CA TYR A 80 12.22 5.01 6.21
C TYR A 80 11.31 3.76 6.17
N ILE A 81 10.31 3.75 5.29
CA ILE A 81 9.40 2.60 5.12
C ILE A 81 10.17 1.34 4.79
N LYS A 82 11.12 1.40 3.85
CA LYS A 82 11.98 0.25 3.50
C LYS A 82 12.78 -0.22 4.70
N SER A 83 13.37 0.69 5.48
CA SER A 83 14.17 0.34 6.66
C SER A 83 13.35 -0.39 7.72
N ARG A 84 12.07 -0.03 7.89
CA ARG A 84 11.13 -0.65 8.84
C ARG A 84 10.58 -1.98 8.36
N ILE A 85 10.26 -2.09 7.07
CA ILE A 85 9.71 -3.32 6.51
C ILE A 85 10.81 -4.39 6.30
N LEU A 86 12.03 -3.95 6.01
CA LEU A 86 13.19 -4.81 5.78
C LEU A 86 14.08 -4.96 7.03
N SER A 87 13.65 -4.44 8.19
CA SER A 87 14.37 -4.66 9.44
C SER A 87 14.39 -6.13 9.81
N GLU A 88 15.36 -6.49 10.65
CA GLU A 88 15.43 -7.78 11.31
C GLU A 88 14.16 -8.03 12.15
N GLU A 89 13.69 -7.00 12.87
CA GLU A 89 12.42 -7.08 13.59
C GLU A 89 11.24 -7.32 12.63
N SER A 90 10.56 -8.45 12.83
CA SER A 90 9.45 -8.89 11.98
C SER A 90 8.13 -8.17 12.27
N ARG A 91 7.96 -7.60 13.46
CA ARG A 91 6.73 -6.91 13.92
C ARG A 91 6.13 -5.95 12.89
N TYR A 92 6.96 -5.13 12.25
CA TYR A 92 6.52 -4.10 11.29
C TYR A 92 6.07 -4.71 9.97
N ARG A 93 6.73 -5.81 9.58
CA ARG A 93 6.47 -6.55 8.35
C ARG A 93 5.23 -7.43 8.46
N LEU A 94 5.02 -8.04 9.63
CA LEU A 94 3.89 -8.94 9.90
C LEU A 94 2.59 -8.18 10.20
N CYS A 95 2.65 -6.88 10.55
CA CYS A 95 1.44 -6.10 10.80
C CYS A 95 0.82 -5.58 9.50
N HIS A 96 -0.23 -6.25 9.00
CA HIS A 96 -0.92 -5.85 7.76
C HIS A 96 -1.48 -4.42 7.84
N SER A 97 -2.07 -4.04 8.97
CA SER A 97 -2.62 -2.69 9.19
C SER A 97 -1.56 -1.60 8.98
N TYR A 98 -0.31 -1.85 9.42
CA TYR A 98 0.81 -0.94 9.23
C TYR A 98 1.27 -0.87 7.77
N LEU A 99 1.29 -2.00 7.07
CA LEU A 99 1.58 -2.04 5.63
C LEU A 99 0.55 -1.25 4.81
N TYR A 100 -0.75 -1.45 5.09
CA TYR A 100 -1.83 -0.73 4.42
C TYR A 100 -1.84 0.76 4.74
N TYR A 101 -1.50 1.13 5.98
CA TYR A 101 -1.33 2.53 6.37
C TYR A 101 -0.28 3.24 5.52
N TYR A 102 0.92 2.64 5.36
CA TYR A 102 1.96 3.23 4.52
C TYR A 102 1.65 3.15 3.02
N LEU A 103 0.91 2.13 2.57
CA LEU A 103 0.40 2.07 1.21
C LEU A 103 -0.52 3.27 0.92
N ARG A 104 -1.44 3.58 1.83
CA ARG A 104 -2.33 4.74 1.73
C ARG A 104 -1.54 6.05 1.70
N ILE A 105 -0.58 6.24 2.60
CA ILE A 105 0.27 7.45 2.60
C ILE A 105 0.99 7.60 1.27
N LYS A 106 1.56 6.51 0.75
CA LYS A 106 2.24 6.51 -0.54
C LYS A 106 1.30 6.91 -1.68
N GLN A 107 0.11 6.33 -1.76
CA GLN A 107 -0.90 6.67 -2.78
C GLN A 107 -1.31 8.15 -2.70
N ILE A 108 -1.53 8.67 -1.49
CA ILE A 108 -1.83 10.09 -1.28
C ILE A 108 -0.67 10.98 -1.76
N LYS A 109 0.58 10.57 -1.50
CA LYS A 109 1.76 11.32 -1.94
C LYS A 109 1.89 11.32 -3.48
N GLU A 110 1.66 10.18 -4.13
CA GLU A 110 1.64 10.06 -5.60
C GLU A 110 0.55 10.98 -6.20
N LEU A 111 -0.66 10.94 -5.65
CA LEU A 111 -1.78 11.78 -6.08
C LEU A 111 -1.48 13.27 -5.89
N LYS A 112 -0.95 13.67 -4.73
CA LYS A 112 -0.51 15.06 -4.48
C LYS A 112 0.54 15.51 -5.49
N GLY A 113 1.48 14.65 -5.85
CA GLY A 113 2.47 14.94 -6.89
C GLY A 113 1.84 15.20 -8.26
N GLY A 114 0.87 14.36 -8.66
CA GLY A 114 0.10 14.54 -9.90
C GLY A 114 -0.70 15.86 -9.91
N ILE A 115 -1.40 16.16 -8.81
CA ILE A 115 -2.14 17.42 -8.63
C ILE A 115 -1.19 18.62 -8.71
N PHE A 116 -0.07 18.58 -8.00
CA PHE A 116 0.92 19.65 -8.01
C PHE A 116 1.47 19.91 -9.42
N LYS A 117 1.80 18.85 -10.17
CA LYS A 117 2.23 18.97 -11.57
C LYS A 117 1.16 19.63 -12.43
N LEU A 118 -0.09 19.22 -12.27
CA LEU A 118 -1.22 19.80 -12.99
C LEU A 118 -1.36 21.30 -12.67
N LEU A 119 -1.36 21.67 -11.39
CA LEU A 119 -1.47 23.07 -10.95
C LEU A 119 -0.36 23.97 -11.52
N ASN A 120 0.87 23.45 -11.64
CA ASN A 120 1.99 24.20 -12.23
C ASN A 120 1.93 24.29 -13.77
N THR A 121 1.23 23.36 -14.43
CA THR A 121 1.16 23.30 -15.89
C THR A 121 -0.07 24.03 -16.45
N VAL A 122 -1.18 24.06 -15.70
CA VAL A 122 -2.40 24.76 -16.08
C VAL A 122 -2.18 26.27 -15.90
N LYS A 123 -1.80 26.93 -16.99
CA LYS A 123 -1.87 28.38 -17.14
C LYS A 123 -3.04 28.68 -18.07
N GLY A 124 -4.05 29.40 -17.58
CA GLY A 124 -5.24 29.75 -18.36
C GLY A 124 -6.23 30.58 -17.54
N PRO A 125 -7.22 31.20 -18.20
CA PRO A 125 -8.27 31.94 -17.51
C PRO A 125 -9.05 31.03 -16.56
N SER A 126 -9.52 31.59 -15.45
CA SER A 126 -10.34 30.87 -14.48
C SER A 126 -11.59 30.33 -15.19
N MET A 127 -11.83 29.03 -15.06
CA MET A 127 -12.94 28.36 -15.73
C MET A 127 -14.17 28.38 -14.83
N THR A 128 -15.30 28.86 -15.34
CA THR A 128 -16.58 28.84 -14.62
C THR A 128 -17.06 27.41 -14.43
N THR A 129 -17.72 27.12 -13.31
CA THR A 129 -18.27 25.80 -12.98
C THR A 129 -19.16 25.23 -14.09
N ALA A 130 -19.96 26.06 -14.75
CA ALA A 130 -20.82 25.65 -15.86
C ALA A 130 -20.02 25.08 -17.05
N HIS A 131 -18.91 25.72 -17.42
CA HIS A 131 -18.04 25.27 -18.50
C HIS A 131 -17.26 24.00 -18.12
N PHE A 132 -16.98 23.78 -16.83
CA PHE A 132 -16.41 22.51 -16.36
C PHE A 132 -17.41 21.36 -16.51
N VAL A 133 -18.66 21.56 -16.10
CA VAL A 133 -19.72 20.55 -16.22
C VAL A 133 -19.94 20.19 -17.69
N ASP A 134 -20.03 21.18 -18.56
CA ASP A 134 -20.13 20.97 -20.02
C ASP A 134 -18.95 20.17 -20.58
N GLN A 135 -17.71 20.45 -20.14
CA GLN A 135 -16.54 19.63 -20.51
C GLN A 135 -16.57 18.20 -19.98
N VAL A 136 -17.19 17.96 -18.82
CA VAL A 136 -17.36 16.60 -18.27
C VAL A 136 -18.40 15.83 -19.10
N GLU A 137 -19.51 16.47 -19.46
CA GLU A 137 -20.58 15.86 -20.25
C GLU A 137 -20.17 15.60 -21.70
N THR A 138 -19.40 16.52 -22.29
CA THR A 138 -18.91 16.42 -23.68
C THR A 138 -17.61 15.61 -23.82
N ASN A 139 -17.06 15.05 -22.73
CA ASN A 139 -15.74 14.39 -22.71
C ASN A 139 -14.64 15.26 -23.35
N GLY A 140 -14.53 16.51 -22.91
CA GLY A 140 -13.58 17.47 -23.46
C GLY A 140 -12.13 16.94 -23.44
N GLU A 141 -11.48 16.93 -24.61
CA GLU A 141 -10.13 16.38 -24.80
C GLU A 141 -9.08 17.01 -23.86
N LEU A 142 -9.23 18.32 -23.58
CA LEU A 142 -8.36 19.04 -22.66
C LEU A 142 -8.50 18.54 -21.20
N LEU A 143 -9.72 18.24 -20.76
CA LEU A 143 -9.99 17.73 -19.42
C LEU A 143 -9.42 16.32 -19.27
N GLU A 144 -9.62 15.46 -20.27
CA GLU A 144 -9.06 14.11 -20.29
C GLU A 144 -7.53 14.12 -20.22
N LYS A 145 -6.87 14.98 -21.01
CA LYS A 145 -5.40 15.17 -20.95
C LYS A 145 -4.92 15.59 -19.57
N ARG A 146 -5.65 16.49 -18.90
CA ARG A 146 -5.35 16.95 -17.53
C ARG A 146 -5.52 15.83 -16.50
N LEU A 147 -6.60 15.07 -16.58
CA LEU A 147 -6.86 13.92 -15.71
C LEU A 147 -5.82 12.80 -15.93
N CYS A 148 -5.45 12.52 -17.19
CA CYS A 148 -4.35 11.64 -17.54
C CYS A 148 -3.03 12.07 -16.91
N THR A 149 -2.72 13.37 -16.96
CA THR A 149 -1.50 13.91 -16.36
C THR A 149 -1.49 13.79 -14.83
N MET A 150 -2.64 13.95 -14.18
CA MET A 150 -2.78 13.82 -12.74
C MET A 150 -2.67 12.36 -12.27
N MET A 151 -3.38 11.45 -12.95
CA MET A 151 -3.56 10.05 -12.50
C MET A 151 -2.51 9.08 -13.04
N ASN A 152 -1.64 9.50 -13.97
CA ASN A 152 -0.58 8.64 -14.52
C ASN A 152 0.45 8.17 -13.48
N THR A 153 0.54 8.82 -12.32
CA THR A 153 1.45 8.45 -11.23
C THR A 153 0.85 7.37 -10.33
N VAL A 154 -0.47 7.30 -10.24
CA VAL A 154 -1.19 6.39 -9.36
C VAL A 154 -1.20 5.00 -9.99
N ARG A 155 -0.42 4.08 -9.41
CA ARG A 155 -0.33 2.71 -9.93
C ARG A 155 -1.70 2.01 -9.90
N GLY A 156 -2.02 1.33 -10.99
CA GLY A 156 -3.28 0.62 -11.16
C GLY A 156 -4.39 1.45 -11.80
N SER A 157 -4.23 2.77 -11.93
CA SER A 157 -5.17 3.60 -12.69
C SER A 157 -5.13 3.26 -14.18
N ASN A 158 -6.23 3.50 -14.89
CA ASN A 158 -6.28 3.33 -16.34
C ASN A 158 -5.26 4.24 -17.03
N GLN A 159 -5.06 5.45 -16.50
CA GLN A 159 -4.13 6.46 -16.99
C GLN A 159 -2.67 6.01 -16.84
N TYR A 160 -2.33 5.37 -15.71
CA TYR A 160 -1.02 4.73 -15.51
C TYR A 160 -0.79 3.64 -16.57
N TRP A 161 -1.79 2.77 -16.80
CA TRP A 161 -1.68 1.70 -17.78
C TRP A 161 -1.63 2.19 -19.22
N TYR A 162 -2.30 3.29 -19.54
CA TYR A 162 -2.25 3.93 -20.84
C TYR A 162 -0.82 4.33 -21.20
N LEU A 163 -0.11 5.00 -20.27
CA LEU A 163 1.28 5.40 -20.47
C LEU A 163 2.23 4.20 -20.63
N ARG A 164 2.08 3.17 -19.79
CA ARG A 164 2.90 1.95 -19.91
C ARG A 164 2.64 1.19 -21.20
N ARG A 165 1.40 1.18 -21.67
CA ARG A 165 1.03 0.58 -22.95
C ARG A 165 1.64 1.35 -24.12
N SER A 166 1.66 2.69 -24.07
CA SER A 166 2.26 3.49 -25.13
C SER A 166 3.79 3.31 -25.19
N GLU A 167 4.47 3.20 -24.05
CA GLU A 167 5.90 2.84 -23.98
C GLU A 167 6.18 1.51 -24.70
N VAL A 168 5.40 0.46 -24.41
CA VAL A 168 5.58 -0.86 -25.06
C VAL A 168 5.25 -0.81 -26.55
N LYS A 169 4.20 -0.08 -26.95
CA LYS A 169 3.87 0.11 -28.36
C LYS A 169 5.00 0.82 -29.11
N ARG A 170 5.61 1.83 -28.49
CA ARG A 170 6.75 2.55 -29.04
C ARG A 170 7.96 1.63 -29.20
N MET A 171 8.27 0.79 -28.21
CA MET A 171 9.33 -0.21 -28.34
C MET A 171 9.07 -1.17 -29.51
N ILE A 172 7.82 -1.59 -29.72
CA ILE A 172 7.47 -2.45 -30.86
C ILE A 172 7.60 -1.71 -32.20
N ALA A 173 7.28 -0.42 -32.24
CA ALA A 173 7.44 0.38 -33.46
C ALA A 173 8.91 0.66 -33.81
N GLU A 174 9.75 0.95 -32.81
CA GLU A 174 11.18 1.28 -33.00
C GLU A 174 12.02 0.02 -33.21
N PHE A 175 11.75 -1.05 -32.46
CA PHE A 175 12.57 -2.27 -32.47
C PHE A 175 11.89 -3.45 -33.15
N GLY A 176 10.63 -3.37 -33.57
CA GLY A 176 9.89 -4.50 -34.15
C GLY A 176 9.31 -5.45 -33.09
N SER A 177 8.81 -6.60 -33.53
CA SER A 177 8.15 -7.57 -32.64
C SER A 177 9.13 -8.20 -31.64
N PRO A 178 8.72 -8.48 -30.39
CA PRO A 178 9.57 -9.13 -29.41
C PRO A 178 9.90 -10.57 -29.82
N ASN A 179 11.13 -11.01 -29.53
CA ASN A 179 11.61 -12.36 -29.83
C ASN A 179 10.99 -13.40 -28.90
N PHE A 180 10.85 -13.05 -27.61
CA PHE A 180 10.20 -13.93 -26.65
C PHE A 180 9.40 -13.17 -25.59
N PHE A 181 8.44 -13.88 -25.02
CA PHE A 181 7.56 -13.43 -23.95
C PHE A 181 7.61 -14.42 -22.79
N LEU A 182 7.98 -13.95 -21.61
CA LEU A 182 8.06 -14.79 -20.40
C LEU A 182 7.14 -14.24 -19.32
N THR A 183 6.45 -15.12 -18.61
CA THR A 183 5.67 -14.77 -17.43
C THR A 183 6.09 -15.65 -16.27
N PHE A 184 6.58 -15.03 -15.20
CA PHE A 184 6.97 -15.69 -13.97
C PHE A 184 5.91 -15.44 -12.92
N SER A 185 5.30 -16.49 -12.39
CA SER A 185 4.33 -16.40 -11.30
C SER A 185 4.93 -16.98 -10.01
N CYS A 186 4.56 -16.39 -8.88
CA CYS A 186 4.90 -16.94 -7.57
C CYS A 186 3.90 -18.04 -7.21
N VAL A 187 4.26 -19.32 -7.40
CA VAL A 187 3.35 -20.45 -7.09
C VAL A 187 3.34 -20.75 -5.59
N GLU A 188 2.17 -20.69 -4.94
CA GLU A 188 2.00 -20.98 -3.49
C GLU A 188 2.24 -22.45 -3.14
N TYR A 189 1.92 -23.35 -4.06
CA TYR A 189 1.95 -24.80 -3.88
C TYR A 189 3.33 -25.44 -4.06
N THR A 190 4.41 -24.66 -4.10
CA THR A 190 5.79 -25.20 -4.04
C THR A 190 6.30 -24.97 -2.61
N PRO A 191 5.95 -25.86 -1.66
CA PRO A 191 6.03 -25.56 -0.24
C PRO A 191 7.47 -25.49 0.28
N ASP A 192 8.37 -26.33 -0.21
CA ASP A 192 9.63 -26.61 0.48
C ASP A 192 10.57 -25.39 0.52
N ASP A 193 10.87 -24.79 -0.62
CA ASP A 193 11.73 -23.61 -0.75
C ASP A 193 11.22 -22.38 0.02
N LYS A 194 9.89 -22.19 0.03
CA LYS A 194 9.26 -21.02 0.66
C LYS A 194 9.18 -21.20 2.16
N ARG A 195 8.78 -22.39 2.59
CA ARG A 195 8.69 -22.76 4.00
C ARG A 195 10.06 -22.74 4.65
N GLU A 196 11.08 -23.29 4.01
CA GLU A 196 12.46 -23.24 4.50
C GLU A 196 12.95 -21.80 4.66
N TYR A 197 12.68 -20.93 3.66
CA TYR A 197 13.07 -19.52 3.76
C TYR A 197 12.31 -18.78 4.87
N LEU A 198 11.00 -18.97 5.00
CA LEU A 198 10.22 -18.30 6.03
C LEU A 198 10.59 -18.78 7.44
N HIS A 199 10.91 -20.07 7.62
CA HIS A 199 11.45 -20.59 8.89
C HIS A 199 12.85 -20.06 9.23
N LYS A 200 13.65 -19.67 8.22
CA LYS A 200 14.94 -19.01 8.45
C LYS A 200 14.78 -17.54 8.84
N VAL A 201 13.76 -16.88 8.32
CA VAL A 201 13.55 -15.44 8.52
C VAL A 201 12.80 -15.16 9.81
N ASP A 202 11.81 -15.98 10.15
CA ASP A 202 10.93 -15.78 11.29
C ASP A 202 10.78 -17.06 12.12
N THR A 203 10.50 -16.91 13.42
CA THR A 203 10.10 -18.05 14.26
C THR A 203 8.64 -18.37 13.98
N VAL A 204 8.42 -19.38 13.15
CA VAL A 204 7.10 -19.72 12.62
C VAL A 204 6.48 -20.88 13.41
N PRO A 205 5.19 -20.81 13.78
CA PRO A 205 4.51 -21.94 14.40
C PRO A 205 4.48 -23.18 13.48
N PRO A 206 4.82 -24.38 13.97
CA PRO A 206 4.95 -25.58 13.13
C PRO A 206 3.65 -26.02 12.45
N LEU A 207 2.50 -25.62 13.02
CA LEU A 207 1.15 -25.96 12.56
C LEU A 207 0.71 -25.19 11.30
N TYR A 208 1.42 -24.13 10.91
CA TYR A 208 0.99 -23.28 9.80
C TYR A 208 1.32 -23.94 8.45
N ASN A 209 0.29 -24.06 7.60
CA ASN A 209 0.48 -24.44 6.20
C ASN A 209 1.18 -23.31 5.42
N THR A 210 1.94 -23.65 4.38
CA THR A 210 2.68 -22.71 3.51
C THR A 210 1.83 -21.56 2.99
N CYS A 211 0.58 -21.80 2.59
CA CYS A 211 -0.34 -20.74 2.16
C CYS A 211 -0.56 -19.71 3.28
N LYS A 212 -0.83 -20.18 4.51
CA LYS A 212 -1.00 -19.31 5.67
C LYS A 212 0.27 -18.53 5.96
N LEU A 213 1.43 -19.17 5.89
CA LEU A 213 2.73 -18.49 6.05
C LEU A 213 2.95 -17.38 5.01
N CYS A 214 2.55 -17.61 3.77
CA CYS A 214 2.66 -16.62 2.72
C CYS A 214 1.70 -15.43 2.94
N THR A 215 0.54 -15.66 3.54
CA THR A 215 -0.41 -14.59 3.90
C THR A 215 0.06 -13.78 5.11
N GLU A 216 0.70 -14.43 6.09
CA GLU A 216 1.19 -13.78 7.32
C GLU A 216 2.42 -12.90 7.05
N ASP A 217 3.36 -13.35 6.21
CA ASP A 217 4.51 -12.54 5.78
C ASP A 217 4.55 -12.34 4.24
N PRO A 218 3.67 -11.50 3.69
CA PRO A 218 3.62 -11.26 2.25
C PRO A 218 4.87 -10.53 1.73
N VAL A 219 5.56 -9.79 2.61
CA VAL A 219 6.75 -9.01 2.24
C VAL A 219 7.94 -9.94 2.03
N SER A 220 8.20 -10.88 2.95
CA SER A 220 9.30 -11.83 2.81
C SER A 220 9.11 -12.73 1.60
N VAL A 221 7.88 -13.17 1.33
CA VAL A 221 7.56 -13.92 0.11
C VAL A 221 7.84 -13.08 -1.14
N SER A 222 7.40 -11.83 -1.17
CA SER A 222 7.64 -10.92 -2.30
C SER A 222 9.14 -10.64 -2.50
N ARG A 223 9.89 -10.51 -1.40
CA ARG A 223 11.35 -10.32 -1.40
C ARG A 223 12.07 -11.54 -1.95
N GLN A 224 11.75 -12.74 -1.46
CA GLN A 224 12.36 -13.99 -1.92
C GLN A 224 12.13 -14.18 -3.42
N PHE A 225 10.90 -13.97 -3.88
CA PHE A 225 10.56 -14.07 -5.30
C PHE A 225 11.30 -13.02 -6.13
N SER A 226 11.35 -11.77 -5.68
CA SER A 226 12.09 -10.71 -6.36
C SER A 226 13.59 -11.01 -6.46
N LEU A 227 14.19 -11.59 -5.42
CA LEU A 227 15.61 -12.00 -5.43
C LEU A 227 15.86 -13.16 -6.39
N LYS A 228 15.00 -14.19 -6.38
CA LYS A 228 15.08 -15.32 -7.32
C LYS A 228 14.92 -14.84 -8.76
N PHE A 229 13.92 -14.00 -9.03
CA PHE A 229 13.71 -13.39 -10.34
C PHE A 229 14.92 -12.58 -10.78
N ASN A 230 15.44 -11.66 -9.96
CA ASN A 230 16.59 -10.83 -10.33
C ASN A 230 17.85 -11.68 -10.61
N LYS A 231 18.09 -12.74 -9.82
CA LYS A 231 19.20 -13.66 -10.07
C LYS A 231 19.03 -14.40 -11.40
N MET A 232 17.85 -14.96 -11.66
CA MET A 232 17.57 -15.66 -12.91
C MET A 232 17.63 -14.71 -14.10
N PHE A 233 16.99 -13.54 -14.02
CA PHE A 233 16.98 -12.53 -15.09
C PHE A 233 18.40 -12.07 -15.45
N ASN A 234 19.20 -11.67 -14.45
CA ASN A 234 20.53 -11.14 -14.71
C ASN A 234 21.54 -12.23 -15.09
N LYS A 235 21.53 -13.38 -14.41
CA LYS A 235 22.53 -14.43 -14.65
C LYS A 235 22.20 -15.31 -15.84
N VAL A 236 20.92 -15.67 -16.03
CA VAL A 236 20.49 -16.63 -17.05
C VAL A 236 20.11 -15.92 -18.35
N LEU A 237 19.27 -14.89 -18.28
CA LEU A 237 18.77 -14.23 -19.49
C LEU A 237 19.77 -13.21 -20.05
N ILE A 238 20.24 -12.25 -19.24
CA ILE A 238 21.16 -11.21 -19.73
C ILE A 238 22.57 -11.77 -19.95
N LYS A 239 23.19 -12.35 -18.92
CA LYS A 239 24.58 -12.85 -19.00
C LYS A 239 24.69 -14.20 -19.69
N GLY A 240 23.79 -15.12 -19.36
CA GLY A 240 23.80 -16.49 -19.87
C GLY A 240 23.32 -16.60 -21.32
N GLN A 241 22.59 -15.60 -21.83
CA GLN A 241 22.08 -15.55 -23.21
C GLN A 241 21.38 -16.85 -23.64
N VAL A 242 20.72 -17.55 -22.70
CA VAL A 242 20.14 -18.88 -22.95
C VAL A 242 19.06 -18.83 -24.03
N LEU A 243 18.38 -17.69 -24.16
CA LEU A 243 17.38 -17.41 -25.19
C LEU A 243 17.90 -16.48 -26.30
N GLY A 244 19.22 -16.30 -26.40
CA GLY A 244 19.88 -15.33 -27.27
C GLY A 244 20.33 -14.06 -26.55
N GLN A 245 20.99 -13.18 -27.31
CA GLN A 245 21.48 -11.89 -26.80
C GLN A 245 20.32 -10.93 -26.57
N VAL A 246 19.99 -10.67 -25.30
CA VAL A 246 19.00 -9.67 -24.90
C VAL A 246 19.61 -8.27 -24.99
N ARG A 247 19.15 -7.44 -25.93
CA ARG A 247 19.59 -6.03 -26.04
C ARG A 247 18.60 -5.09 -25.38
N GLU A 248 17.33 -5.28 -25.69
CA GLU A 248 16.24 -4.44 -25.22
C GLU A 248 15.19 -5.29 -24.52
N PHE A 249 14.77 -4.87 -23.34
CA PHE A 249 13.75 -5.56 -22.59
C PHE A 249 12.79 -4.60 -21.90
N TYR A 250 11.56 -5.05 -21.76
CA TYR A 250 10.56 -4.43 -20.92
C TYR A 250 10.02 -5.48 -19.96
N TYR A 251 9.99 -5.17 -18.66
CA TYR A 251 9.27 -6.01 -17.72
C TYR A 251 8.34 -5.21 -16.82
N LYS A 252 7.22 -5.84 -16.47
CA LYS A 252 6.24 -5.30 -15.51
C LYS A 252 6.10 -6.25 -14.33
N LYS A 253 5.86 -5.68 -13.16
CA LYS A 253 5.52 -6.40 -11.93
C LYS A 253 4.06 -6.14 -11.61
N GLU A 254 3.27 -7.20 -11.47
CA GLU A 254 1.83 -7.13 -11.19
C GLU A 254 1.48 -8.06 -10.05
N TYR A 255 0.49 -7.68 -9.24
CA TYR A 255 -0.09 -8.56 -8.24
C TYR A 255 -1.41 -9.10 -8.79
N GLN A 256 -1.56 -10.42 -8.81
CA GLN A 256 -2.80 -11.08 -9.20
C GLN A 256 -3.91 -10.82 -8.18
N ALA A 257 -5.15 -11.16 -8.50
CA ALA A 257 -6.29 -11.03 -7.58
C ALA A 257 -6.08 -11.76 -6.24
N ARG A 258 -5.25 -12.81 -6.22
CA ARG A 258 -4.86 -13.56 -5.02
C ARG A 258 -3.69 -12.92 -4.25
N GLY A 259 -3.20 -11.77 -4.67
CA GLY A 259 -2.06 -11.09 -4.05
C GLY A 259 -0.68 -11.64 -4.44
N LEU A 260 -0.61 -12.51 -5.45
CA LEU A 260 0.66 -13.10 -5.90
C LEU A 260 1.37 -12.24 -6.92
N LEU A 261 2.68 -12.11 -6.75
CA LEU A 261 3.54 -11.36 -7.66
C LEU A 261 3.79 -12.15 -8.95
N THR A 262 3.45 -11.51 -10.07
CA THR A 262 3.70 -11.98 -11.43
C THR A 262 4.57 -10.97 -12.15
N ILE A 263 5.57 -11.47 -12.87
CA ILE A 263 6.48 -10.64 -13.67
C ILE A 263 6.40 -11.08 -15.11
N THR A 264 6.07 -10.14 -15.99
CA THR A 264 6.01 -10.37 -17.42
C THR A 264 7.17 -9.65 -18.08
N VAL A 265 7.95 -10.36 -18.90
CA VAL A 265 9.10 -9.87 -19.65
C VAL A 265 8.80 -9.98 -21.14
N LYS A 266 9.08 -8.90 -21.86
CA LYS A 266 9.18 -8.85 -23.33
C LYS A 266 10.61 -8.50 -23.68
N SER A 267 11.25 -9.29 -24.53
CA SER A 267 12.63 -9.07 -24.93
C SER A 267 12.77 -9.12 -26.44
N LYS A 268 13.69 -8.31 -26.95
CA LYS A 268 14.29 -8.48 -28.27
C LYS A 268 15.70 -9.04 -28.13
#